data_AF-A0A7S1IZJ8-F1
#
_entry.id   AF-A0A7S1IZJ8-F1
#
_cell.length_a   1.000
_cell.length_b   1.000
_cell.length_c   1.000
_cell.angle_alpha   90.00
_cell.angle_beta   90.00
_cell.angle_gamma   90.00
#
_symmetry.space_group_name_H-M   'P 1'
#
loop_
_entity.id
_entity.type
_entity.pdbx_description
1 polymer ?
#
loop_
_entity_poly.entity_id
_entity_poly.type
_entity_poly.pdbx_seq_one_letter_code
_entity_poly.pdbx_strand_id
1 'polypeptide(L)'
;PEDAEGRGAVFREAQYYSLERPFHVAARQLQERIIIMGYSEQFDDYSCEMYNPWQESWQRVDVGMGIFSDRCHFCAGDGCLFAVDVCSVFRFCAASNHWECIASTGRSEVDMLWTYHSGHLCGISGCLEFVQALNLSTGQWKELPQPTVDRWLGATPCVVNGRLYAIGGDTASVEEYVPLEQRWESVPDMPRAVSDAAA
;
A
#
# COMPACT_ATOMS: atom_id res chain seq x y z
N PRO A 1 11.00 2.03 -41.72
CA PRO A 1 10.65 0.59 -41.64
C PRO A 1 11.40 -0.02 -40.45
N GLU A 2 10.78 -0.05 -39.27
CA GLU A 2 10.07 -1.27 -38.74
C GLU A 2 11.11 -2.41 -38.58
N ASP A 3 11.56 -2.80 -37.40
CA ASP A 3 10.84 -3.25 -36.18
C ASP A 3 11.70 -2.93 -34.93
N ALA A 4 11.24 -2.44 -33.77
CA ALA A 4 10.09 -2.76 -32.92
C ALA A 4 10.12 -4.15 -32.24
N GLU A 5 11.25 -4.52 -31.62
CA GLU A 5 11.26 -5.60 -30.60
C GLU A 5 11.28 -5.00 -29.18
N GLY A 6 10.12 -5.11 -28.53
CA GLY A 6 9.86 -4.68 -27.17
C GLY A 6 10.76 -5.37 -26.16
N ARG A 7 11.60 -4.57 -25.49
CA ARG A 7 12.08 -4.91 -24.15
C ARG A 7 11.00 -4.50 -23.17
N GLY A 8 10.09 -5.43 -22.87
CA GLY A 8 9.22 -5.32 -21.72
C GLY A 8 10.09 -5.16 -20.48
N ALA A 9 10.09 -3.97 -19.88
CA ALA A 9 10.72 -3.75 -18.60
C ALA A 9 9.97 -4.61 -17.57
N VAL A 10 10.56 -5.74 -17.20
CA VAL A 10 10.08 -6.55 -16.09
C VAL A 10 10.43 -5.79 -14.82
N PHE A 11 9.45 -5.08 -14.26
CA PHE A 11 9.59 -4.43 -12.97
C PHE A 11 9.62 -5.50 -11.87
N ARG A 12 10.65 -5.43 -11.04
CA ARG A 12 10.72 -6.18 -9.78
C ARG A 12 10.50 -5.19 -8.65
N GLU A 13 9.52 -5.48 -7.82
CA GLU A 13 9.30 -4.77 -6.56
C GLU A 13 10.55 -4.88 -5.68
N ALA A 14 11.01 -3.75 -5.15
CA ALA A 14 12.14 -3.72 -4.23
C ALA A 14 11.65 -4.16 -2.84
N GLN A 15 11.85 -5.43 -2.51
CA GLN A 15 11.64 -5.94 -1.16
C GLN A 15 12.80 -5.48 -0.26
N TYR A 16 12.49 -4.77 0.82
CA TYR A 16 13.46 -4.42 1.85
C TYR A 16 13.12 -5.16 3.14
N TYR A 17 14.04 -5.99 3.62
CA TYR A 17 13.92 -6.75 4.87
C TYR A 17 14.20 -5.85 6.07
N SER A 18 13.49 -6.07 7.18
CA SER A 18 14.15 -5.93 8.48
C SER A 18 13.51 -6.78 9.58
N LEU A 19 14.38 -7.50 10.30
CA LEU A 19 14.04 -8.28 11.48
C LEU A 19 13.96 -7.43 12.76
N GLU A 20 14.24 -6.14 12.68
CA GLU A 20 14.08 -5.15 13.75
C GLU A 20 13.78 -3.80 13.08
N ARG A 21 12.50 -3.56 12.75
CA ARG A 21 11.92 -2.35 12.08
C ARG A 21 12.92 -1.22 11.71
N PRO A 22 13.17 -0.95 10.42
CA PRO A 22 13.27 0.43 9.97
C PRO A 22 12.57 0.69 8.62
N PHE A 23 11.69 1.69 8.65
CA PHE A 23 11.31 2.62 7.57
C PHE A 23 10.84 2.03 6.23
N HIS A 24 9.53 2.11 5.99
CA HIS A 24 8.90 1.78 4.72
C HIS A 24 9.42 2.69 3.60
N VAL A 25 10.35 2.20 2.79
CA VAL A 25 10.60 2.79 1.47
C VAL A 25 9.51 2.30 0.53
N ALA A 26 8.56 3.16 0.20
CA ALA A 26 7.51 2.83 -0.75
C ALA A 26 7.83 3.49 -2.10
N ALA A 27 8.17 2.68 -3.09
CA ALA A 27 8.27 3.13 -4.48
C ALA A 27 6.99 2.72 -5.22
N ARG A 28 6.24 3.71 -5.74
CA ARG A 28 5.02 3.44 -6.53
C ARG A 28 5.03 4.26 -7.81
N GLN A 29 4.51 3.67 -8.89
CA GLN A 29 4.32 4.36 -10.15
C GLN A 29 3.05 5.21 -10.09
N LEU A 30 3.18 6.51 -10.34
CA LEU A 30 2.08 7.44 -10.52
C LEU A 30 2.12 7.94 -11.96
N GLN A 31 1.22 7.45 -12.81
CA GLN A 31 1.25 7.72 -14.26
C GLN A 31 2.63 7.33 -14.86
N GLU A 32 3.41 8.30 -15.34
CA GLU A 32 4.77 8.11 -15.88
C GLU A 32 5.84 8.66 -14.92
N ARG A 33 5.57 8.66 -13.62
CA ARG A 33 6.49 9.12 -12.58
C ARG A 33 6.73 8.01 -11.57
N ILE A 34 7.91 8.01 -10.96
CA ILE A 34 8.20 7.15 -9.80
C ILE A 34 8.17 8.06 -8.59
N ILE A 35 7.40 7.71 -7.57
CA ILE A 35 7.43 8.40 -6.29
C ILE A 35 8.04 7.43 -5.28
N ILE A 36 9.06 7.91 -4.59
CA ILE A 36 9.72 7.25 -3.47
C ILE A 36 9.42 8.07 -2.23
N MET A 37 9.08 7.41 -1.14
CA MET A 37 9.10 8.04 0.17
C MET A 37 9.91 7.18 1.12
N GLY A 38 10.67 7.82 2.00
CA GLY A 38 11.47 7.12 2.99
C GLY A 38 12.00 8.05 4.07
N TYR A 39 12.74 7.45 4.99
CA TYR A 39 13.49 8.16 6.02
C TYR A 39 14.93 8.41 5.56
N SER A 40 15.43 9.61 5.77
CA SER A 40 16.84 9.95 5.56
C SER A 40 17.57 10.02 6.89
N GLU A 41 18.46 9.05 7.15
CA GLU A 41 19.36 9.10 8.32
C GLU A 41 20.29 10.32 8.29
N GLN A 42 20.67 10.78 7.10
CA GLN A 42 21.56 11.93 6.94
C GLN A 42 20.89 13.24 7.39
N PHE A 43 19.58 13.36 7.19
CA PHE A 43 18.82 14.58 7.44
C PHE A 43 17.88 14.47 8.65
N ASP A 44 17.78 13.28 9.25
CA ASP A 44 16.93 12.96 10.40
C ASP A 44 15.45 13.29 10.11
N ASP A 45 15.00 13.09 8.87
CA ASP A 45 13.67 13.46 8.39
C ASP A 45 13.05 12.43 7.43
N TYR A 46 11.72 12.49 7.29
CA TYR A 46 11.01 11.80 6.21
C TYR A 46 10.95 12.70 4.99
N SER A 47 11.26 12.13 3.84
CA SER A 47 11.23 12.82 2.55
C SER A 47 10.49 12.00 1.51
N CYS A 48 9.92 12.71 0.55
CA CYS A 48 9.25 12.15 -0.60
C CYS A 48 9.87 12.75 -1.86
N GLU A 49 10.33 11.89 -2.75
CA GLU A 49 10.99 12.25 -3.99
C GLU A 49 10.20 11.70 -5.17
N MET A 50 9.98 12.56 -6.16
CA MET A 50 9.37 12.17 -7.42
C MET A 50 10.40 12.24 -8.54
N TYR A 51 10.58 11.13 -9.24
CA TYR A 51 11.39 11.05 -10.44
C TYR A 51 10.53 11.23 -11.69
N ASN A 52 11.00 12.13 -12.56
CA ASN A 52 10.46 12.29 -13.91
C ASN A 52 11.44 11.70 -14.94
N PRO A 53 11.12 10.57 -15.60
CA PRO A 53 12.00 9.95 -16.58
C PRO A 53 12.17 10.78 -17.85
N TRP A 54 11.24 11.66 -18.19
CA TRP A 54 11.33 12.51 -19.39
C TRP A 54 12.28 13.70 -19.22
N GLN A 55 12.44 14.16 -17.97
CA GLN A 55 13.33 15.26 -17.61
C GLN A 55 14.62 14.76 -16.94
N GLU A 56 14.70 13.45 -16.71
CA GLU A 56 15.78 12.78 -15.95
C GLU A 56 16.09 13.47 -14.63
N SER A 57 15.05 13.97 -13.95
CA SER A 57 15.20 14.84 -12.78
C SER A 57 14.38 14.33 -11.60
N TRP A 58 14.96 14.51 -10.41
CA TRP A 58 14.28 14.33 -9.13
C TRP A 58 13.74 15.66 -8.62
N GLN A 59 12.56 15.62 -8.00
CA GLN A 59 11.99 16.75 -7.27
C GLN A 59 11.50 16.30 -5.90
N ARG A 60 11.71 17.14 -4.88
CA ARG A 60 11.14 16.91 -3.55
C ARG A 60 9.65 17.23 -3.58
N VAL A 61 8.85 16.28 -3.16
CA VAL A 61 7.41 16.45 -2.93
C VAL A 61 7.25 16.98 -1.52
N ASP A 62 6.44 18.03 -1.36
CA ASP A 62 6.16 18.56 -0.04
C ASP A 62 5.35 17.52 0.75
N VAL A 63 5.95 17.08 1.85
CA VAL A 63 5.40 16.06 2.74
C VAL A 63 4.48 16.69 3.79
N GLY A 64 4.42 18.02 3.92
CA GLY A 64 3.61 18.69 4.93
C GLY A 64 4.11 18.39 6.36
N MET A 65 4.02 19.39 7.23
CA MET A 65 4.48 19.20 8.61
C MET A 65 3.60 18.18 9.36
N GLY A 66 4.20 17.05 9.76
CA GLY A 66 3.61 16.10 10.71
C GLY A 66 2.69 15.03 10.11
N ILE A 67 2.60 14.92 8.78
CA ILE A 67 1.83 13.84 8.13
C ILE A 67 2.55 12.49 8.21
N PHE A 68 3.89 12.51 8.20
CA PHE A 68 4.69 11.31 7.97
C PHE A 68 5.48 10.89 9.20
N SER A 69 5.20 9.68 9.65
CA SER A 69 5.86 8.99 10.75
C SER A 69 6.30 7.59 10.32
N ASP A 70 6.96 6.89 11.23
CA ASP A 70 7.30 5.46 11.09
C ASP A 70 6.07 4.55 10.97
N ARG A 71 4.86 5.11 11.13
CA ARG A 71 3.57 4.39 11.13
C ARG A 71 2.73 4.65 9.88
N CYS A 72 3.23 5.44 8.93
CA CYS A 72 2.50 5.72 7.71
C CYS A 72 2.64 4.58 6.68
N HIS A 73 1.51 4.19 6.11
CA HIS A 73 1.44 3.22 5.01
C HIS A 73 1.11 3.91 3.69
N PHE A 74 1.69 3.39 2.59
CA PHE A 74 1.49 3.94 1.25
C PHE A 74 0.91 2.90 0.32
N CYS A 75 -0.04 3.33 -0.50
CA CYS A 75 -0.55 2.53 -1.59
C CYS A 75 -0.88 3.41 -2.79
N ALA A 76 -0.84 2.81 -3.97
CA ALA A 76 -1.16 3.49 -5.21
C ALA A 76 -2.26 2.71 -5.94
N GLY A 77 -3.11 3.45 -6.65
CA GLY A 77 -4.17 2.85 -7.45
C GLY A 77 -4.98 3.91 -8.17
N ASP A 78 -5.48 3.54 -9.36
CA ASP A 78 -6.27 4.41 -10.23
C ASP A 78 -5.58 5.77 -10.51
N GLY A 79 -4.27 5.69 -10.77
CA GLY A 79 -3.45 6.87 -11.06
C GLY A 79 -3.32 7.85 -9.89
N CYS A 80 -3.62 7.43 -8.66
CA CYS A 80 -3.49 8.20 -7.43
C CYS A 80 -2.48 7.53 -6.47
N LEU A 81 -1.85 8.35 -5.63
CA LEU A 81 -1.03 7.91 -4.50
C LEU A 81 -1.75 8.28 -3.20
N PHE A 82 -1.81 7.32 -2.28
CA PHE A 82 -2.45 7.47 -0.98
C PHE A 82 -1.44 7.20 0.13
N ALA A 83 -1.62 7.92 1.23
CA ALA A 83 -0.93 7.70 2.49
C ALA A 83 -1.96 7.52 3.59
N VAL A 84 -1.77 6.53 4.45
CA VAL A 84 -2.61 6.30 5.62
C VAL A 84 -1.73 6.41 6.85
N ASP A 85 -2.00 7.43 7.65
CA ASP A 85 -1.42 7.63 8.98
C ASP A 85 -2.41 7.12 10.05
N VAL A 86 -1.98 7.06 11.31
CA VAL A 86 -2.67 6.47 12.48
C VAL A 86 -4.19 6.69 12.50
N CYS A 87 -4.68 7.84 12.05
CA CYS A 87 -6.12 8.09 11.97
C CYS A 87 -6.58 8.88 10.74
N SER A 88 -5.72 9.05 9.73
CA SER A 88 -5.97 9.98 8.62
C SER A 88 -5.50 9.39 7.30
N VAL A 89 -6.33 9.57 6.28
CA VAL A 89 -6.05 9.16 4.90
C VAL A 89 -5.79 10.40 4.08
N PHE A 90 -4.65 10.41 3.39
CA PHE A 90 -4.22 11.47 2.50
C PHE A 90 -4.13 10.96 1.07
N ARG A 91 -4.45 11.84 0.13
CA ARG A 91 -4.25 11.63 -1.31
C ARG A 91 -3.28 12.66 -1.84
N PHE A 92 -2.32 12.23 -2.63
CA PHE A 92 -1.40 13.13 -3.30
C PHE A 92 -2.06 13.83 -4.49
N CYS A 93 -1.99 15.16 -4.53
CA CYS A 93 -2.45 15.96 -5.64
C CYS A 93 -1.27 16.38 -6.51
N ALA A 94 -1.09 15.70 -7.65
CA ALA A 94 0.02 15.97 -8.57
C ALA A 94 -0.03 17.39 -9.18
N ALA A 95 -1.22 18.00 -9.29
CA ALA A 95 -1.38 19.34 -9.84
C ALA A 95 -0.86 20.44 -8.90
N SER A 96 -1.04 20.25 -7.58
CA SER A 96 -0.58 21.21 -6.55
C SER A 96 0.73 20.79 -5.90
N ASN A 97 1.20 19.56 -6.11
CA ASN A 97 2.37 18.96 -5.46
C ASN A 97 2.26 18.94 -3.91
N HIS A 98 1.05 18.70 -3.40
CA HIS A 98 0.76 18.62 -1.98
C HIS A 98 -0.13 17.41 -1.65
N TRP A 99 -0.13 17.01 -0.39
CA TRP A 99 -1.03 15.99 0.16
C TRP A 99 -2.33 16.64 0.68
N GLU A 100 -3.46 16.03 0.34
CA GLU A 100 -4.78 16.44 0.80
C GLU A 100 -5.34 15.38 1.75
N CYS A 101 -5.77 15.76 2.94
CA CYS A 101 -6.52 14.86 3.82
C CYS A 101 -7.92 14.62 3.23
N ILE A 102 -8.25 13.37 2.92
CA ILE A 102 -9.50 12.97 2.27
C ILE A 102 -10.45 12.22 3.20
N ALA A 103 -9.94 11.65 4.30
CA ALA A 103 -10.76 11.00 5.31
C ALA A 103 -10.03 10.95 6.66
N SER A 104 -10.80 10.86 7.74
CA SER A 104 -10.30 10.41 9.04
C SER A 104 -11.03 9.15 9.44
N THR A 105 -10.31 8.28 10.13
CA THR A 105 -10.76 6.94 10.47
C THR A 105 -11.44 6.93 11.85
N GLY A 106 -11.22 8.00 12.65
CA GLY A 106 -11.77 8.16 13.99
C GLY A 106 -11.31 7.11 15.01
N ARG A 107 -10.46 6.17 14.60
CA ARG A 107 -9.87 5.10 15.41
C ARG A 107 -8.39 4.98 15.06
N SER A 108 -7.60 4.52 16.04
CA SER A 108 -6.18 4.27 15.84
C SER A 108 -6.02 3.03 14.95
N GLU A 109 -5.71 3.21 13.67
CA GLU A 109 -5.47 2.16 12.66
C GLU A 109 -4.03 1.63 12.74
N VAL A 110 -3.52 1.52 13.97
CA VAL A 110 -2.16 1.04 14.24
C VAL A 110 -2.09 -0.42 13.81
N ASP A 111 -0.99 -0.78 13.14
CA ASP A 111 -0.69 -2.15 12.70
C ASP A 111 -1.63 -2.70 11.60
N MET A 112 -2.11 -1.83 10.70
CA MET A 112 -2.82 -2.24 9.47
C MET A 112 -1.96 -2.08 8.23
N LEU A 113 -1.95 -3.09 7.37
CA LEU A 113 -1.39 -2.97 6.02
C LEU A 113 -2.49 -2.55 5.05
N TRP A 114 -2.16 -1.68 4.09
CA TRP A 114 -3.14 -1.00 3.22
C TRP A 114 -2.87 -1.27 1.75
N THR A 115 -3.95 -1.45 0.98
CA THR A 115 -3.89 -1.56 -0.48
C THR A 115 -5.06 -0.86 -1.16
N TYR A 116 -4.92 -0.52 -2.43
CA TYR A 116 -6.02 0.02 -3.23
C TYR A 116 -6.72 -1.11 -3.99
N HIS A 117 -8.04 -1.17 -3.90
CA HIS A 117 -8.88 -2.10 -4.64
C HIS A 117 -10.16 -1.43 -5.16
N SER A 118 -10.29 -1.28 -6.49
CA SER A 118 -11.54 -0.91 -7.16
C SER A 118 -12.28 0.29 -6.52
N GLY A 119 -11.58 1.42 -6.37
CA GLY A 119 -12.12 2.65 -5.77
C GLY A 119 -12.13 2.67 -4.24
N HIS A 120 -11.55 1.66 -3.60
CA HIS A 120 -11.48 1.54 -2.14
C HIS A 120 -10.05 1.43 -1.64
N LEU A 121 -9.78 1.98 -0.45
CA LEU A 121 -8.57 1.66 0.31
C LEU A 121 -8.90 0.58 1.32
N CYS A 122 -8.31 -0.60 1.15
CA CYS A 122 -8.55 -1.78 1.98
C CYS A 122 -7.40 -1.97 2.97
N GLY A 123 -7.73 -2.03 4.26
CA GLY A 123 -6.79 -2.30 5.35
C GLY A 123 -7.03 -3.70 5.95
N ILE A 124 -5.96 -4.45 6.20
CA ILE A 124 -5.99 -5.70 6.97
C ILE A 124 -5.10 -5.52 8.21
N SER A 125 -5.66 -5.75 9.40
CA SER A 125 -4.93 -5.64 10.66
C SER A 125 -4.07 -6.87 10.94
N GLY A 126 -2.89 -6.62 11.51
CA GLY A 126 -1.97 -7.67 11.92
C GLY A 126 -2.33 -8.41 13.22
N CYS A 127 -2.95 -7.69 14.16
CA CYS A 127 -3.11 -8.17 15.53
C CYS A 127 -4.56 -8.37 15.95
N LEU A 128 -5.52 -7.86 15.16
CA LEU A 128 -6.91 -7.68 15.60
C LEU A 128 -7.94 -8.24 14.59
N GLU A 129 -7.47 -9.00 13.59
CA GLU A 129 -8.27 -9.72 12.58
C GLU A 129 -9.34 -8.89 11.85
N PHE A 130 -9.36 -7.57 11.96
CA PHE A 130 -10.36 -6.75 11.30
C PHE A 130 -9.90 -6.34 9.89
N VAL A 131 -10.85 -6.37 8.95
CA VAL A 131 -10.65 -5.90 7.57
C VAL A 131 -11.60 -4.76 7.30
N GLN A 132 -11.10 -3.67 6.74
CA GLN A 132 -11.88 -2.47 6.47
C GLN A 132 -11.59 -1.93 5.07
N ALA A 133 -12.58 -1.27 4.48
CA ALA A 133 -12.45 -0.60 3.20
C ALA A 133 -13.04 0.82 3.25
N LEU A 134 -12.25 1.83 2.91
CA LEU A 134 -12.72 3.19 2.67
C LEU A 134 -13.18 3.32 1.23
N ASN A 135 -14.45 3.63 1.01
CA ASN A 135 -14.93 4.01 -0.32
C ASN A 135 -14.51 5.46 -0.62
N LEU A 136 -13.66 5.66 -1.63
CA LEU A 136 -13.10 6.97 -1.95
C LEU A 136 -14.11 7.94 -2.59
N SER A 137 -15.21 7.42 -3.15
CA SER A 137 -16.26 8.26 -3.75
C SER A 137 -17.23 8.83 -2.70
N THR A 138 -17.47 8.07 -1.63
CA THR A 138 -18.41 8.47 -0.56
C THR A 138 -17.71 8.94 0.71
N GLY A 139 -16.41 8.66 0.86
CA GLY A 139 -15.65 8.93 2.08
C GLY A 139 -16.08 8.05 3.27
N GLN A 140 -16.81 6.96 3.01
CA GLN A 140 -17.37 6.10 4.06
C GLN A 140 -16.57 4.82 4.22
N TRP A 141 -16.33 4.46 5.49
CA TRP A 141 -15.74 3.20 5.89
C TRP A 141 -16.76 2.06 5.88
N LYS A 142 -16.32 0.88 5.45
CA LYS A 142 -17.09 -0.36 5.49
C LYS A 142 -16.23 -1.47 6.10
N GLU A 143 -16.79 -2.19 7.05
CA GLU A 143 -16.18 -3.41 7.57
C GLU A 143 -16.38 -4.56 6.57
N LEU A 144 -15.31 -5.32 6.32
CA LEU A 144 -15.32 -6.50 5.48
C LEU A 144 -15.23 -7.77 6.35
N PRO A 145 -15.75 -8.90 5.85
CA PRO A 145 -15.55 -10.20 6.48
C PRO A 145 -14.07 -10.49 6.74
N GLN A 146 -13.78 -11.24 7.79
CA GLN A 146 -12.43 -11.66 8.14
C GLN A 146 -11.99 -12.85 7.25
N PRO A 147 -10.69 -12.97 6.93
CA PRO A 147 -10.13 -14.19 6.35
C PRO A 147 -10.43 -15.40 7.23
N THR A 148 -10.52 -16.58 6.62
CA THR A 148 -10.91 -17.83 7.32
C THR A 148 -9.75 -18.48 8.08
N VAL A 149 -8.51 -18.16 7.74
CA VAL A 149 -7.33 -18.65 8.44
C VAL A 149 -6.85 -17.63 9.48
N ASP A 150 -6.71 -18.06 10.73
CA ASP A 150 -6.17 -17.22 11.80
C ASP A 150 -4.71 -16.87 11.50
N ARG A 151 -4.34 -15.59 11.67
CA ARG A 151 -3.00 -15.07 11.37
C ARG A 151 -2.50 -14.18 12.50
N TRP A 152 -1.58 -14.66 13.32
CA TRP A 152 -1.15 -13.96 14.52
C TRP A 152 -0.24 -12.75 14.24
N LEU A 153 0.42 -12.77 13.08
CA LEU A 153 1.28 -11.67 12.61
C LEU A 153 0.62 -10.84 11.51
N GLY A 154 -0.66 -11.10 11.18
CA GLY A 154 -1.38 -10.41 10.12
C GLY A 154 -1.26 -11.00 8.75
N ALA A 155 -2.14 -10.58 7.84
CA ALA A 155 -1.98 -10.86 6.42
C ALA A 155 -1.46 -9.62 5.69
N THR A 156 -0.63 -9.83 4.67
CA THR A 156 -0.30 -8.79 3.71
C THR A 156 -1.40 -8.69 2.67
N PRO A 157 -2.10 -7.54 2.54
CA PRO A 157 -3.09 -7.32 1.50
C PRO A 157 -2.41 -7.06 0.16
N CYS A 158 -2.91 -7.67 -0.91
CA CYS A 158 -2.42 -7.43 -2.27
C CYS A 158 -3.58 -7.40 -3.26
N VAL A 159 -3.44 -6.67 -4.36
CA VAL A 159 -4.41 -6.70 -5.46
C VAL A 159 -3.76 -7.17 -6.74
N VAL A 160 -4.25 -8.29 -7.28
CA VAL A 160 -3.79 -8.88 -8.54
C VAL A 160 -4.97 -9.03 -9.48
N ASN A 161 -4.86 -8.50 -10.70
CA ASN A 161 -5.94 -8.53 -11.70
C ASN A 161 -7.29 -8.03 -11.16
N GLY A 162 -7.26 -7.01 -10.31
CA GLY A 162 -8.47 -6.44 -9.70
C GLY A 162 -9.15 -7.35 -8.68
N ARG A 163 -8.46 -8.34 -8.12
CA ARG A 163 -8.92 -9.21 -7.02
C ARG A 163 -8.09 -8.93 -5.78
N LEU A 164 -8.72 -8.91 -4.61
CA LEU A 164 -8.07 -8.62 -3.32
C LEU A 164 -7.66 -9.94 -2.66
N TYR A 165 -6.42 -9.98 -2.17
CA TYR A 165 -5.82 -11.15 -1.52
C TYR A 165 -5.29 -10.82 -0.13
N ALA A 166 -5.38 -11.78 0.78
CA ALA A 166 -4.75 -11.79 2.08
C ALA A 166 -3.67 -12.88 2.07
N ILE A 167 -2.41 -12.47 2.17
CA ILE A 167 -1.26 -13.33 1.92
C ILE A 167 -0.39 -13.44 3.18
N GLY A 168 -0.07 -14.66 3.59
CA GLY A 168 1.00 -14.90 4.55
C GLY A 168 0.70 -14.43 5.99
N GLY A 169 1.74 -13.91 6.64
CA GLY A 169 1.75 -13.61 8.08
C GLY A 169 2.70 -14.53 8.82
N ASP A 170 2.15 -15.44 9.60
CA ASP A 170 2.82 -16.57 10.23
C ASP A 170 2.54 -17.91 9.51
N THR A 171 1.82 -17.85 8.39
CA THR A 171 1.36 -18.99 7.59
C THR A 171 1.78 -18.87 6.13
N ALA A 172 1.68 -19.98 5.38
CA ALA A 172 1.83 -20.00 3.94
C ALA A 172 0.51 -19.72 3.20
N SER A 173 -0.62 -19.63 3.92
CA SER A 173 -1.94 -19.55 3.31
C SER A 173 -2.19 -18.26 2.55
N VAL A 174 -2.90 -18.40 1.44
CA VAL A 174 -3.35 -17.28 0.61
C VAL A 174 -4.87 -17.37 0.49
N GLU A 175 -5.55 -16.25 0.70
CA GLU A 175 -7.01 -16.16 0.55
C GLU A 175 -7.40 -15.03 -0.39
N GLU A 176 -8.38 -15.27 -1.25
CA GLU A 176 -8.99 -14.28 -2.14
C GLU A 176 -10.32 -13.79 -1.57
N TYR A 177 -10.53 -12.48 -1.54
CA TYR A 177 -11.83 -11.92 -1.20
C TYR A 177 -12.78 -12.00 -2.39
N VAL A 178 -13.93 -12.66 -2.22
CA VAL A 178 -15.01 -12.80 -3.20
C VAL A 178 -16.11 -11.77 -2.88
N PRO A 179 -16.18 -10.61 -3.58
CA PRO A 179 -17.03 -9.50 -3.16
C PRO A 179 -18.52 -9.79 -3.27
N LEU A 180 -18.93 -10.59 -4.27
CA LEU A 180 -20.33 -10.98 -4.48
C LEU A 180 -20.89 -11.84 -3.34
N GLU A 181 -20.02 -12.65 -2.74
CA GLU A 181 -20.40 -13.58 -1.67
C GLU A 181 -20.04 -13.04 -0.29
N GLN A 182 -19.34 -11.91 -0.22
CA GLN A 182 -18.81 -11.33 1.00
C GLN A 182 -18.13 -12.38 1.88
N ARG A 183 -17.17 -13.10 1.31
CA ARG A 183 -16.34 -14.08 2.03
C ARG A 183 -14.96 -14.20 1.41
N TRP A 184 -14.06 -14.83 2.16
CA TRP A 184 -12.74 -15.20 1.69
C TRP A 184 -12.73 -16.66 1.25
N GLU A 185 -11.95 -16.95 0.22
CA GLU A 185 -11.72 -18.30 -0.31
C GLU A 185 -10.24 -18.63 -0.28
N SER A 186 -9.89 -19.80 0.25
CA SER A 186 -8.53 -20.31 0.16
C SER A 186 -8.16 -20.56 -1.30
N VAL A 187 -7.01 -20.01 -1.71
CA VAL A 187 -6.37 -20.27 -3.00
C VAL A 187 -5.03 -20.99 -2.73
N PRO A 188 -4.29 -21.44 -3.76
CA PRO A 188 -3.05 -22.18 -3.54
C PRO A 188 -2.07 -21.43 -2.62
N ASP A 189 -1.54 -22.15 -1.63
CA ASP A 189 -0.58 -21.62 -0.65
C ASP A 189 0.75 -21.21 -1.28
N MET A 190 1.46 -20.32 -0.60
CA MET A 190 2.86 -20.05 -0.87
C MET A 190 3.71 -21.32 -0.64
N PRO A 191 4.84 -21.50 -1.35
CA PRO A 191 5.72 -22.65 -1.12
C PRO A 191 6.28 -22.75 0.31
N ARG A 192 6.32 -21.63 1.04
CA ARG A 192 6.75 -21.53 2.43
C ARG A 192 6.06 -20.33 3.09
N ALA A 193 5.82 -20.42 4.39
CA ALA A 193 5.40 -19.27 5.19
C ALA A 193 6.48 -18.18 5.18
N VAL A 194 6.06 -16.94 4.95
CA VAL A 194 6.93 -15.76 4.97
C VAL A 194 6.29 -14.74 5.91
N SER A 195 6.99 -14.44 7.00
CA SER A 195 6.68 -13.31 7.87
C SER A 195 7.25 -12.02 7.30
N ASP A 196 6.55 -10.92 7.55
CA ASP A 196 6.95 -9.57 7.13
C ASP A 196 7.07 -9.38 5.60
N ALA A 197 6.27 -10.13 4.83
CA ALA A 197 6.21 -9.95 3.39
C ALA A 197 5.59 -8.58 3.04
N ALA A 198 6.34 -7.73 2.34
CA ALA A 198 5.79 -6.53 1.69
C ALA A 198 5.20 -6.91 0.31
N ALA A 199 4.08 -6.28 -0.05
CA ALA A 199 3.39 -6.40 -1.34
C ALA A 199 3.06 -5.03 -1.95
#